data_AF-A0A453MYP9-F1
#
_entry.id   AF-A0A453MYP9-F1
#
_cell.length_a   1.000
_cell.length_b   1.000
_cell.length_c   1.000
_cell.angle_alpha   90.00
_cell.angle_beta   90.00
_cell.angle_gamma   90.00
#
_symmetry.space_group_name_H-M   'P 1'
#
loop_
_entity.id
_entity.type
_entity.pdbx_description
1 polymer ?
#
loop_
_entity_poly.entity_id
_entity_poly.type
_entity_poly.pdbx_seq_one_letter_code
_entity_poly.pdbx_strand_id
1 'polypeptide(L)'
;MDTVRAGNKGYSAEMLVVTFNHVKKTVHDGSKIKILLSFGQHGRELITSELALSLLYILTEKRKIAGVDLSSFEKILEHLVIKVVPIENFNGRKRVEAGEICDRRNGRGVDLNRNWSVDWGKKEKDYNPFEEDPGTAPFSEPEAQIMQELSKSFKPHIWVNVHSGMEALFMPYDHKNTTPDGAPSHLMRSVLENVNHRNFQDSCLVGSGGGAVGYLAHGTTTDYLYDIAKVPMPFTFEVSSSVVSVATIMNLY
;
A
#
# COMPACT_ATOMS: atom_id res chain seq x y z
N MET A 1 -5.77 -8.07 16.60
CA MET A 1 -4.63 -7.18 16.33
C MET A 1 -3.40 -7.97 16.69
N ASP A 2 -2.48 -8.10 15.74
CA ASP A 2 -1.30 -8.95 15.87
C ASP A 2 -0.05 -8.11 15.64
N THR A 3 1.01 -8.37 16.40
CA THR A 3 2.32 -7.76 16.16
C THR A 3 3.22 -8.79 15.52
N VAL A 4 3.65 -8.51 14.29
CA VAL A 4 4.59 -9.35 13.56
C VAL A 4 5.99 -8.76 13.71
N ARG A 5 6.98 -9.62 13.92
CA ARG A 5 8.38 -9.19 14.11
C ARG A 5 9.29 -10.00 13.21
N ALA A 6 10.32 -9.35 12.72
CA ALA A 6 11.42 -9.97 12.01
C ALA A 6 12.72 -9.27 12.41
N GLY A 7 13.85 -9.95 12.23
CA GLY A 7 15.14 -9.36 12.50
C GLY A 7 16.25 -10.10 11.80
N ASN A 8 17.27 -9.36 11.40
CA ASN A 8 18.47 -9.90 10.78
C ASN A 8 19.66 -8.97 11.05
N LYS A 9 20.89 -9.51 11.09
CA LYS A 9 22.13 -8.73 11.23
C LYS A 9 22.07 -7.64 12.32
N GLY A 10 21.52 -7.96 13.49
CA GLY A 10 21.36 -7.02 14.62
C GLY A 10 20.31 -5.92 14.44
N TYR A 11 19.42 -6.04 13.46
CA TYR A 11 18.24 -5.18 13.27
C TYR A 11 17.00 -5.93 13.67
N SER A 12 15.98 -5.21 14.10
CA SER A 12 14.63 -5.76 14.23
C SER A 12 13.61 -4.75 13.73
N ALA A 13 12.60 -5.25 13.04
CA ALA A 13 11.40 -4.51 12.73
C ALA A 13 10.20 -5.17 13.41
N GLU A 14 9.23 -4.34 13.75
CA GLU A 14 7.91 -4.78 14.18
C GLU A 14 6.83 -4.04 13.40
N MET A 15 5.76 -4.76 13.06
CA MET A 15 4.61 -4.21 12.35
C MET A 15 3.33 -4.63 13.04
N LEU A 16 2.42 -3.67 13.17
CA LEU A 16 1.07 -3.92 13.64
C LEU A 16 0.20 -4.37 12.47
N VAL A 17 -0.50 -5.48 12.62
CA VAL A 17 -1.49 -5.96 11.65
C VAL A 17 -2.86 -5.99 12.32
N VAL A 18 -3.77 -5.16 11.83
CA VAL A 18 -5.15 -5.11 12.29
C VAL A 18 -6.02 -5.86 11.30
N THR A 19 -6.64 -6.95 11.74
CA THR A 19 -7.57 -7.73 10.91
C THR A 19 -9.00 -7.33 11.25
N PHE A 20 -9.72 -6.80 10.28
CA PHE A 20 -11.17 -6.60 10.32
C PHE A 20 -11.85 -7.75 9.57
N ASN A 21 -12.65 -8.52 10.29
CA ASN A 21 -13.44 -9.62 9.74
C ASN A 21 -14.82 -9.59 10.39
N HIS A 22 -15.82 -9.10 9.66
CA HIS A 22 -17.20 -9.10 10.15
C HIS A 22 -17.75 -10.52 10.05
N VAL A 23 -17.76 -11.25 11.16
CA VAL A 23 -18.22 -12.65 11.21
C VAL A 23 -19.70 -12.69 11.63
N LYS A 24 -20.59 -12.91 10.66
CA LYS A 24 -21.77 -13.74 10.91
C LYS A 24 -21.46 -15.15 10.42
N LYS A 25 -21.87 -16.16 11.19
CA LYS A 25 -21.58 -17.60 11.03
C LYS A 25 -22.01 -18.23 9.69
N THR A 26 -22.48 -17.46 8.72
CA THR A 26 -23.21 -17.94 7.53
C THR A 26 -22.39 -17.94 6.24
N VAL A 27 -21.22 -17.30 6.18
CA VAL A 27 -20.38 -17.25 4.96
C VAL A 27 -19.12 -18.09 5.13
N HIS A 28 -18.88 -19.03 4.20
CA HIS A 28 -17.64 -19.80 4.17
C HIS A 28 -16.43 -18.88 3.93
N ASP A 29 -15.37 -19.03 4.73
CA ASP A 29 -14.19 -18.16 4.69
C ASP A 29 -13.50 -18.12 3.31
N GLY A 30 -13.61 -19.21 2.54
CA GLY A 30 -13.06 -19.32 1.19
C GLY A 30 -13.74 -18.46 0.11
N SER A 31 -14.92 -17.90 0.38
CA SER A 31 -15.63 -17.02 -0.57
C SER A 31 -15.43 -15.52 -0.30
N LYS A 32 -14.66 -15.15 0.73
CA LYS A 32 -14.47 -13.75 1.09
C LYS A 32 -13.39 -13.09 0.23
N ILE A 33 -13.61 -11.83 -0.12
CA ILE A 33 -12.59 -11.01 -0.78
C ILE A 33 -11.61 -10.51 0.28
N LYS A 34 -10.32 -10.80 0.07
CA LYS A 34 -9.23 -10.42 0.96
C LYS A 34 -8.56 -9.15 0.47
N ILE A 35 -8.44 -8.17 1.35
CA ILE A 35 -7.90 -6.85 1.06
C ILE A 35 -6.76 -6.58 2.03
N LEU A 36 -5.58 -6.25 1.51
CA LEU A 36 -4.45 -5.83 2.31
C LEU A 36 -4.18 -4.35 2.06
N LEU A 37 -4.32 -3.53 3.08
CA LEU A 37 -4.04 -2.09 3.04
C LEU A 37 -2.77 -1.83 3.85
N SER A 38 -1.81 -1.14 3.27
CA SER A 38 -0.56 -0.81 3.94
C SER A 38 -0.18 0.65 3.77
N PHE A 39 0.47 1.19 4.80
CA PHE A 39 0.68 2.62 5.00
C PHE A 39 2.02 2.86 5.68
N GLY A 40 2.55 4.09 5.55
CA GLY A 40 3.78 4.48 6.25
C GLY A 40 5.00 3.68 5.82
N GLN A 41 5.10 3.30 4.55
CA GLN A 41 6.28 2.64 4.00
C GLN A 41 7.47 3.62 3.92
N HIS A 42 7.22 4.90 3.62
CA HIS A 42 8.23 5.94 3.72
C HIS A 42 8.11 6.72 5.04
N GLY A 43 9.25 6.87 5.70
CA GLY A 43 9.35 7.47 7.04
C GLY A 43 8.83 8.92 7.13
N ARG A 44 8.90 9.70 6.05
CA ARG A 44 8.48 11.12 6.01
C ARG A 44 7.00 11.34 5.71
N GLU A 45 6.30 10.31 5.24
CA GLU A 45 4.92 10.41 4.76
C GLU A 45 3.93 10.25 5.92
N LEU A 46 3.92 11.23 6.85
CA LEU A 46 3.14 11.22 8.10
C LEU A 46 1.64 10.98 7.88
N ILE A 47 1.07 11.63 6.87
CA ILE A 47 -0.36 11.60 6.59
C ILE A 47 -0.90 10.19 6.29
N THR A 48 -0.07 9.30 5.74
CA THR A 48 -0.49 7.94 5.38
C THR A 48 -0.85 7.11 6.64
N SER A 49 -0.09 7.27 7.73
CA SER A 49 -0.35 6.59 9.00
C SER A 49 -1.59 7.15 9.70
N GLU A 50 -1.82 8.46 9.63
CA GLU A 50 -3.05 9.11 10.14
C GLU A 50 -4.30 8.67 9.37
N LEU A 51 -4.15 8.47 8.06
CA LEU A 51 -5.19 7.89 7.21
C LEU A 51 -5.54 6.47 7.62
N ALA A 52 -4.53 5.64 7.90
CA ALA A 52 -4.76 4.28 8.39
C ALA A 52 -5.52 4.28 9.73
N LEU A 53 -5.16 5.18 10.65
CA LEU A 53 -5.86 5.30 11.93
C LEU A 53 -7.30 5.77 11.74
N SER A 54 -7.53 6.77 10.88
CA SER A 54 -8.86 7.28 10.54
C SER A 54 -9.75 6.19 9.91
N LEU A 55 -9.17 5.37 9.03
CA LEU A 55 -9.83 4.20 8.45
C LEU A 55 -10.22 3.18 9.52
N LEU A 56 -9.29 2.80 10.40
CA LEU A 56 -9.55 1.84 11.47
C LEU A 56 -10.63 2.34 12.44
N TYR A 57 -10.63 3.64 12.71
CA TYR A 57 -11.66 4.30 13.53
C TYR A 57 -13.04 4.19 12.88
N ILE A 58 -13.14 4.47 11.58
CA ILE A 58 -14.40 4.36 10.82
C ILE A 58 -14.89 2.91 10.75
N LEU A 59 -14.00 1.95 10.51
CA LEU A 59 -14.34 0.53 10.46
C LEU A 59 -14.86 -0.01 11.80
N THR A 60 -14.43 0.57 12.92
CA THR A 60 -14.77 0.07 14.27
C THR A 60 -15.97 0.79 14.91
N GLU A 61 -16.09 2.10 14.75
CA GLU A 61 -17.16 2.88 15.38
C GLU A 61 -18.49 2.91 14.61
N LYS A 62 -18.60 2.24 13.45
CA LYS A 62 -19.81 2.25 12.59
C LYS A 62 -20.35 3.67 12.31
N ARG A 63 -19.47 4.68 12.25
CA ARG A 63 -19.90 6.06 11.99
C ARG A 63 -20.45 6.17 10.57
N LYS A 64 -21.55 6.93 10.42
CA LYS A 64 -22.06 7.37 9.12
C LYS A 64 -20.97 8.12 8.37
N ILE A 65 -20.37 7.49 7.37
CA ILE A 65 -19.58 8.19 6.37
C ILE A 65 -20.59 8.96 5.51
N ALA A 66 -20.41 10.27 5.37
CA ALA A 66 -21.28 11.08 4.53
C ALA A 66 -21.27 10.54 3.09
N GLY A 67 -22.45 10.25 2.53
CA GLY A 67 -22.59 9.69 1.18
C GLY A 67 -22.52 8.15 1.08
N VAL A 68 -22.24 7.43 2.17
CA VAL A 68 -22.24 5.95 2.19
C VAL A 68 -23.48 5.44 2.94
N ASP A 69 -24.31 4.65 2.27
CA ASP A 69 -25.39 3.92 2.92
C ASP A 69 -24.82 2.82 3.81
N LEU A 70 -24.91 3.03 5.13
CA LEU A 70 -24.42 2.08 6.15
C LEU A 70 -25.01 0.68 6.02
N SER A 71 -26.23 0.54 5.50
CA SER A 71 -26.88 -0.78 5.39
C SER A 71 -26.32 -1.59 4.22
N SER A 72 -26.00 -0.94 3.12
CA SER A 72 -25.27 -1.53 1.99
C SER A 72 -23.81 -1.78 2.35
N PHE A 73 -23.20 -0.86 3.09
CA PHE A 73 -21.81 -0.96 3.53
C PHE A 73 -21.57 -2.15 4.48
N GLU A 74 -22.42 -2.35 5.49
CA GLU A 74 -22.32 -3.50 6.39
C GLU A 74 -22.49 -4.84 5.66
N LYS A 75 -23.35 -4.91 4.62
CA LYS A 75 -23.50 -6.11 3.79
C LYS A 75 -22.23 -6.39 2.97
N ILE A 76 -21.60 -5.37 2.41
CA ILE A 76 -20.33 -5.53 1.69
C ILE A 76 -19.27 -6.07 2.67
N LEU A 77 -19.14 -5.47 3.86
CA LEU A 77 -18.18 -5.88 4.87
C LEU A 77 -18.32 -7.35 5.31
N GLU A 78 -19.52 -7.96 5.24
CA GLU A 78 -19.72 -9.39 5.52
C GLU A 78 -18.96 -10.30 4.53
N HIS A 79 -18.70 -9.82 3.32
CA HIS A 79 -17.97 -10.53 2.27
C HIS A 79 -16.47 -10.20 2.22
N LEU A 80 -15.99 -9.32 3.11
CA LEU A 80 -14.61 -8.85 3.12
C LEU A 80 -13.83 -9.40 4.33
N VAL A 81 -12.53 -9.63 4.11
CA VAL A 81 -11.52 -9.69 5.17
C VAL A 81 -10.49 -8.62 4.85
N ILE A 82 -10.38 -7.61 5.72
CA ILE A 82 -9.47 -6.49 5.53
C ILE A 82 -8.34 -6.62 6.54
N LYS A 83 -7.09 -6.63 6.06
CA LYS A 83 -5.91 -6.45 6.90
C LYS A 83 -5.34 -5.07 6.66
N VAL A 84 -5.08 -4.35 7.74
CA VAL A 84 -4.48 -3.01 7.72
C VAL A 84 -3.13 -3.07 8.41
N VAL A 85 -2.08 -2.56 7.75
CA VAL A 85 -0.75 -2.31 8.29
C VAL A 85 -0.56 -0.79 8.39
N PRO A 86 -0.81 -0.16 9.56
CA PRO A 86 -0.85 1.30 9.67
C PRO A 86 0.50 2.00 9.48
N ILE A 87 1.58 1.29 9.84
CA ILE A 87 2.95 1.77 9.70
C ILE A 87 3.81 0.55 9.35
N GLU A 88 4.27 0.48 8.11
CA GLU A 88 5.27 -0.50 7.68
C GLU A 88 6.65 -0.14 8.27
N ASN A 89 7.06 1.11 8.14
CA ASN A 89 8.39 1.58 8.48
C ASN A 89 8.45 2.24 9.86
N PHE A 90 8.19 1.47 10.92
CA PHE A 90 8.17 2.01 12.28
C PHE A 90 9.52 2.61 12.72
N ASN A 91 10.63 1.97 12.32
CA ASN A 91 11.97 2.45 12.63
C ASN A 91 12.34 3.73 11.87
N GLY A 92 11.95 3.86 10.59
CA GLY A 92 12.11 5.09 9.83
C GLY A 92 11.24 6.21 10.39
N ARG A 93 9.98 5.91 10.76
CA ARG A 93 9.09 6.89 11.42
C ARG A 93 9.72 7.48 12.68
N LYS A 94 10.33 6.66 13.54
CA LYS A 94 11.03 7.14 14.75
C LYS A 94 12.13 8.15 14.44
N ARG A 95 12.90 7.95 13.36
CA ARG A 95 13.96 8.89 12.94
C ARG A 95 13.38 10.22 12.47
N VAL A 96 12.31 10.17 11.68
CA VAL A 96 11.59 11.37 11.22
C VAL A 96 11.02 12.16 12.40
N GLU A 97 10.36 11.49 13.34
CA GLU A 97 9.82 12.14 14.55
C GLU A 97 10.90 12.65 15.50
N ALA A 98 12.12 12.09 15.43
CA ALA A 98 13.30 12.58 16.16
C ALA A 98 14.02 13.75 15.46
N GLY A 99 13.52 14.23 14.32
CA GLY A 99 14.03 15.43 13.63
C GLY A 99 14.59 15.19 12.23
N GLU A 100 14.69 13.95 11.75
CA GLU A 100 15.13 13.64 10.39
C GLU A 100 13.98 13.80 9.37
N ILE A 101 13.34 14.97 9.37
CA ILE A 101 12.01 15.22 8.78
C ILE A 101 11.86 14.88 7.29
N CYS A 102 12.97 14.80 6.54
CA CYS A 102 12.97 14.53 5.10
C CYS A 102 13.39 13.09 4.75
N ASP A 103 13.79 12.25 5.70
CA ASP A 103 14.24 10.88 5.39
C ASP A 103 13.04 9.97 5.10
N ARG A 104 13.05 9.33 3.93
CA ARG A 104 12.01 8.35 3.55
C ARG A 104 12.37 6.92 3.96
N ARG A 105 13.64 6.65 4.21
CA ARG A 105 14.20 5.30 4.34
C ARG A 105 13.92 4.71 5.72
N ASN A 106 14.28 3.44 5.93
CA ASN A 106 14.10 2.77 7.21
C ASN A 106 15.16 3.16 8.26
N GLY A 107 15.15 2.50 9.42
CA GLY A 107 16.11 2.73 10.50
C GLY A 107 17.58 2.49 10.14
N ARG A 108 17.86 1.88 8.97
CA ARG A 108 19.20 1.63 8.45
C ARG A 108 19.53 2.39 7.17
N GLY A 109 18.63 3.26 6.72
CA GLY A 109 18.84 4.05 5.52
C GLY A 109 18.60 3.26 4.22
N VAL A 110 17.78 2.21 4.24
CA VAL A 110 17.31 1.50 3.05
C VAL A 110 15.89 1.95 2.68
N ASP A 111 15.63 2.18 1.40
CA ASP A 111 14.28 2.41 0.89
C ASP A 111 13.54 1.07 0.78
N LEU A 112 12.49 0.91 1.59
CA LEU A 112 11.67 -0.30 1.60
C LEU A 112 10.96 -0.52 0.27
N ASN A 113 10.66 0.53 -0.49
CA ASN A 113 10.07 0.43 -1.82
C ASN A 113 11.13 0.35 -2.95
N ARG A 114 12.36 -0.04 -2.61
CA ARG A 114 13.43 -0.48 -3.52
C ARG A 114 14.00 -1.85 -3.13
N ASN A 115 13.50 -2.45 -2.05
CA ASN A 115 14.05 -3.66 -1.44
C ASN A 115 13.42 -4.97 -1.93
N TRP A 116 12.58 -4.96 -2.96
CA TRP A 116 11.87 -6.15 -3.47
C TRP A 116 12.56 -6.75 -4.70
N SER A 117 12.27 -8.01 -5.03
CA SER A 117 13.09 -8.78 -5.98
C SER A 117 12.88 -8.53 -7.48
N VAL A 118 11.93 -7.69 -7.88
CA VAL A 118 11.66 -7.41 -9.31
C VAL A 118 12.57 -6.29 -9.82
N ASP A 119 13.39 -6.59 -10.83
CA ASP A 119 14.41 -5.69 -11.41
C ASP A 119 15.35 -5.04 -10.35
N TRP A 120 15.53 -5.72 -9.21
CA TRP A 120 16.21 -5.17 -8.03
C TRP A 120 17.64 -4.69 -8.29
N GLY A 121 18.00 -3.57 -7.68
CA GLY A 121 19.37 -3.04 -7.68
C GLY A 121 19.76 -2.29 -8.94
N LYS A 122 18.87 -2.25 -9.95
CA LYS A 122 19.03 -1.38 -11.11
C LYS A 122 18.84 0.08 -10.72
N LYS A 123 19.69 0.93 -11.31
CA LYS A 123 19.77 2.37 -11.01
C LYS A 123 19.52 3.15 -12.29
N GLU A 124 18.51 4.00 -12.26
CA GLU A 124 18.24 4.93 -13.35
C GLU A 124 19.23 6.11 -13.33
N LYS A 125 19.21 6.93 -14.39
CA LYS A 125 20.14 8.06 -14.52
C LYS A 125 19.98 9.10 -13.41
N ASP A 126 18.78 9.22 -12.87
CA ASP A 126 18.36 10.11 -11.80
C ASP A 126 18.43 9.46 -10.40
N TYR A 127 18.97 8.24 -10.30
CA TYR A 127 19.09 7.50 -9.04
C TYR A 127 19.77 8.33 -7.94
N ASN A 128 19.08 8.47 -6.81
CA ASN A 128 19.61 9.13 -5.63
C ASN A 128 19.92 8.11 -4.50
N PRO A 129 21.20 7.81 -4.19
CA PRO A 129 21.55 6.85 -3.13
C PRO A 129 21.10 7.27 -1.73
N PHE A 130 20.83 8.55 -1.50
CA PHE A 130 20.35 9.05 -0.21
C PHE A 130 18.83 8.90 -0.03
N GLU A 131 18.11 8.53 -1.10
CA GLU A 131 16.66 8.34 -1.07
C GLU A 131 16.24 6.94 -1.50
N GLU A 132 16.98 6.32 -2.42
CA GLU A 132 16.58 5.12 -3.15
C GLU A 132 17.50 3.91 -2.91
N ASP A 133 18.27 3.91 -1.83
CA ASP A 133 19.15 2.78 -1.51
C ASP A 133 18.32 1.47 -1.45
N PRO A 134 18.56 0.50 -2.36
CA PRO A 134 17.78 -0.74 -2.44
C PRO A 134 18.19 -1.78 -1.39
N GLY A 135 19.21 -1.49 -0.58
CA GLY A 135 19.78 -2.40 0.40
C GLY A 135 20.84 -3.35 -0.19
N THR A 136 21.19 -4.40 0.56
CA THR A 136 22.31 -5.30 0.18
C THR A 136 21.89 -6.48 -0.69
N ALA A 137 20.60 -6.81 -0.70
CA ALA A 137 19.97 -7.85 -1.50
C ALA A 137 18.45 -7.61 -1.50
N PRO A 138 17.68 -8.23 -2.41
CA PRO A 138 16.23 -8.29 -2.27
C PRO A 138 15.85 -8.86 -0.91
N PHE A 139 14.87 -8.25 -0.25
CA PHE A 139 14.39 -8.60 1.08
C PHE A 139 15.50 -8.60 2.14
N SER A 140 16.50 -7.72 1.99
CA SER A 140 17.52 -7.55 3.02
C SER A 140 16.96 -6.90 4.29
N GLU A 141 15.86 -6.14 4.19
CA GLU A 141 15.24 -5.47 5.33
C GLU A 141 14.15 -6.33 5.99
N PRO A 142 14.15 -6.49 7.32
CA PRO A 142 13.11 -7.21 8.06
C PRO A 142 11.69 -6.68 7.79
N GLU A 143 11.51 -5.38 7.58
CA GLU A 143 10.22 -4.79 7.20
C GLU A 143 9.69 -5.42 5.90
N ALA A 144 10.51 -5.46 4.84
CA ALA A 144 10.15 -6.07 3.56
C ALA A 144 9.86 -7.58 3.71
N GLN A 145 10.62 -8.28 4.56
CA GLN A 145 10.39 -9.70 4.86
C GLN A 145 9.02 -9.94 5.52
N ILE A 146 8.62 -9.07 6.47
CA ILE A 146 7.30 -9.16 7.11
C ILE A 146 6.19 -8.98 6.09
N MET A 147 6.26 -7.94 5.26
CA MET A 147 5.24 -7.66 4.24
C MET A 147 5.18 -8.75 3.17
N GLN A 148 6.32 -9.33 2.81
CA GLN A 148 6.40 -10.46 1.89
C GLN A 148 5.64 -11.67 2.45
N GLU A 149 5.94 -12.09 3.69
CA GLU A 149 5.30 -13.25 4.30
C GLU A 149 3.82 -13.00 4.62
N LEU A 150 3.47 -11.77 5.02
CA LEU A 150 2.07 -11.37 5.20
C LEU A 150 1.29 -11.49 3.90
N SER A 151 1.84 -11.02 2.78
CA SER A 151 1.19 -11.09 1.47
C SER A 151 1.06 -12.52 0.97
N LYS A 152 2.13 -13.34 1.09
CA LYS A 152 2.12 -14.76 0.71
C LYS A 152 1.12 -15.59 1.52
N SER A 153 1.06 -15.36 2.83
CA SER A 153 0.18 -16.12 3.72
C SER A 153 -1.28 -15.70 3.57
N PHE A 154 -1.54 -14.39 3.45
CA PHE A 154 -2.89 -13.86 3.36
C PHE A 154 -3.51 -14.09 1.98
N LYS A 155 -2.71 -13.98 0.91
CA LYS A 155 -3.13 -14.05 -0.50
C LYS A 155 -4.25 -13.05 -0.80
N PRO A 156 -3.97 -11.73 -0.72
CA PRO A 156 -4.98 -10.72 -0.99
C PRO A 156 -5.43 -10.76 -2.46
N HIS A 157 -6.71 -10.47 -2.69
CA HIS A 157 -7.21 -10.18 -4.04
C HIS A 157 -6.91 -8.73 -4.44
N ILE A 158 -6.95 -7.83 -3.46
CA ILE A 158 -6.66 -6.40 -3.62
C ILE A 158 -5.58 -6.03 -2.61
N TRP A 159 -4.55 -5.34 -3.09
CA TRP A 159 -3.57 -4.69 -2.23
C TRP A 159 -3.50 -3.21 -2.58
N VAL A 160 -3.49 -2.35 -1.56
CA VAL A 160 -3.30 -0.91 -1.73
C VAL A 160 -2.22 -0.45 -0.76
N ASN A 161 -1.16 0.14 -1.30
CA ASN A 161 -0.16 0.85 -0.52
C ASN A 161 -0.32 2.34 -0.71
N VAL A 162 -0.42 3.07 0.39
CA VAL A 162 -0.72 4.49 0.39
C VAL A 162 0.54 5.27 0.73
N HIS A 163 0.93 6.09 -0.24
CA HIS A 163 2.02 7.04 -0.20
C HIS A 163 1.48 8.48 -0.20
N SER A 164 2.37 9.47 -0.08
CA SER A 164 1.98 10.87 -0.13
C SER A 164 3.03 11.77 -0.76
N GLY A 165 2.57 12.87 -1.36
CA GLY A 165 3.44 13.88 -1.99
C GLY A 165 2.93 14.33 -3.36
N MET A 166 1.93 13.64 -3.90
CA MET A 166 1.22 13.98 -5.13
C MET A 166 -0.20 13.41 -5.12
N GLU A 167 -1.00 13.67 -6.15
CA GLU A 167 -2.33 13.09 -6.35
C GLU A 167 -2.30 12.09 -7.51
N ALA A 168 -2.22 10.80 -7.21
CA ALA A 168 -2.19 9.77 -8.23
C ALA A 168 -2.66 8.39 -7.77
N LEU A 169 -3.16 7.61 -8.71
CA LEU A 169 -3.66 6.26 -8.53
C LEU A 169 -2.94 5.34 -9.52
N PHE A 170 -1.95 4.60 -9.01
CA PHE A 170 -1.11 3.75 -9.83
C PHE A 170 -1.52 2.28 -9.79
N MET A 171 -1.28 1.65 -10.93
CA MET A 171 -1.22 0.21 -11.13
C MET A 171 0.18 -0.14 -11.65
N PRO A 172 0.55 -1.44 -11.72
CA PRO A 172 1.81 -1.82 -12.35
C PRO A 172 1.96 -1.26 -13.78
N TYR A 173 3.18 -1.10 -14.28
CA TYR A 173 4.45 -1.35 -13.57
C TYR A 173 5.08 -0.06 -13.05
N ASP A 174 5.91 -0.19 -12.01
CA ASP A 174 6.76 0.89 -11.52
C ASP A 174 8.13 0.90 -12.24
N HIS A 175 8.69 -0.27 -12.53
CA HIS A 175 9.99 -0.42 -13.21
C HIS A 175 9.93 -0.26 -14.75
N LYS A 176 8.72 -0.08 -15.32
CA LYS A 176 8.50 0.09 -16.77
C LYS A 176 7.51 1.22 -17.02
N ASN A 177 7.70 1.93 -18.13
CA ASN A 177 6.74 2.90 -18.65
C ASN A 177 5.62 2.23 -19.47
N THR A 178 5.06 1.14 -18.96
CA THR A 178 3.93 0.44 -19.57
C THR A 178 3.06 -0.16 -18.48
N THR A 179 1.76 -0.25 -18.75
CA THR A 179 0.88 -1.11 -17.94
C THR A 179 0.96 -2.55 -18.42
N PRO A 180 0.58 -3.54 -17.60
CA PRO A 180 0.33 -4.89 -18.08
C PRO A 180 -0.71 -4.93 -19.19
N ASP A 181 -0.74 -6.03 -19.94
CA ASP A 181 -1.68 -6.24 -21.04
C ASP A 181 -2.93 -7.04 -20.62
N GLY A 182 -3.96 -6.99 -21.47
CA GLY A 182 -5.12 -7.86 -21.39
C GLY A 182 -6.23 -7.42 -20.44
N ALA A 183 -7.30 -8.22 -20.40
CA ALA A 183 -8.52 -7.91 -19.66
C ALA A 183 -8.31 -7.57 -18.16
N PRO A 184 -7.43 -8.26 -17.41
CA PRO A 184 -7.17 -7.89 -16.01
C PRO A 184 -6.61 -6.48 -15.85
N SER A 185 -5.75 -6.03 -16.78
CA SER A 185 -5.20 -4.67 -16.78
C SER A 185 -6.26 -3.62 -17.06
N HIS A 186 -7.14 -3.87 -18.03
CA HIS A 186 -8.28 -2.97 -18.30
C HIS A 186 -9.22 -2.85 -17.10
N LEU A 187 -9.46 -3.96 -16.38
CA LEU A 187 -10.26 -3.94 -15.17
C LEU A 187 -9.60 -3.10 -14.06
N MET A 188 -8.29 -3.30 -13.81
CA MET A 188 -7.54 -2.49 -12.86
C MET A 188 -7.64 -0.99 -13.17
N ARG A 189 -7.40 -0.62 -14.44
CA ARG A 189 -7.53 0.77 -14.89
C ARG A 189 -8.94 1.31 -14.66
N SER A 190 -9.98 0.56 -15.03
CA SER A 190 -11.37 0.98 -14.86
C SER A 190 -11.73 1.21 -13.39
N VAL A 191 -11.22 0.38 -12.47
CA VAL A 191 -11.37 0.58 -11.02
C VAL A 191 -10.73 1.91 -10.59
N LEU A 192 -9.48 2.17 -11.01
CA LEU A 192 -8.79 3.41 -10.65
C LEU A 192 -9.46 4.66 -11.23
N GLU A 193 -9.92 4.62 -12.48
CA GLU A 193 -10.67 5.70 -13.11
C GLU A 193 -12.00 5.96 -12.38
N ASN A 194 -12.70 4.91 -11.93
CA ASN A 194 -13.93 5.08 -11.16
C ASN A 194 -13.67 5.72 -9.78
N VAL A 195 -12.60 5.31 -9.10
CA VAL A 195 -12.17 5.92 -7.84
C VAL A 195 -11.79 7.38 -8.05
N ASN A 196 -11.05 7.69 -9.12
CA ASN A 196 -10.66 9.05 -9.49
C ASN A 196 -11.90 9.94 -9.70
N HIS A 197 -12.84 9.49 -10.53
CA HIS A 197 -14.05 10.23 -10.85
C HIS A 197 -14.91 10.52 -9.62
N ARG A 198 -15.13 9.52 -8.77
CA ARG A 198 -16.01 9.63 -7.61
C ARG A 198 -15.43 10.44 -6.46
N ASN A 199 -14.12 10.43 -6.28
CA ASN A 199 -13.48 10.95 -5.07
C ASN A 199 -12.57 12.14 -5.30
N PHE A 200 -12.07 12.31 -6.52
CA PHE A 200 -11.03 13.28 -6.86
C PHE A 200 -11.42 14.18 -8.03
N GLN A 201 -12.65 14.08 -8.55
CA GLN A 201 -13.12 14.91 -9.68
C GLN A 201 -12.18 14.79 -10.90
N ASP A 202 -11.65 13.58 -11.12
CA ASP A 202 -10.70 13.28 -12.19
C ASP A 202 -9.35 14.05 -12.10
N SER A 203 -8.97 14.52 -10.90
CA SER A 203 -7.70 15.25 -10.71
C SER A 203 -6.46 14.36 -10.66
N CYS A 204 -6.61 13.08 -10.28
CA CYS A 204 -5.45 12.19 -10.12
C CYS A 204 -4.87 11.73 -11.45
N LEU A 205 -3.56 11.56 -11.49
CA LEU A 205 -2.91 10.78 -12.55
C LEU A 205 -3.27 9.29 -12.38
N VAL A 206 -3.62 8.61 -13.47
CA VAL A 206 -4.00 7.18 -13.46
C VAL A 206 -3.18 6.39 -14.47
N GLY A 207 -2.53 5.32 -14.04
CA GLY A 207 -1.79 4.43 -14.94
C GLY A 207 -0.63 3.69 -14.29
N SER A 208 0.36 3.32 -15.09
CA SER A 208 1.61 2.72 -14.61
C SER A 208 2.37 3.73 -13.74
N GLY A 209 2.88 3.31 -12.58
CA GLY A 209 3.69 4.18 -11.73
C GLY A 209 4.91 4.73 -12.47
N GLY A 210 5.63 3.86 -13.19
CA GLY A 210 6.81 4.24 -13.97
C GLY A 210 6.51 5.15 -15.15
N GLY A 211 5.31 5.02 -15.74
CA GLY A 211 4.89 5.82 -16.88
C GLY A 211 4.20 7.14 -16.54
N ALA A 212 3.40 7.17 -15.48
CA ALA A 212 2.59 8.32 -15.10
C ALA A 212 3.41 9.40 -14.38
N VAL A 213 4.42 9.02 -13.58
CA VAL A 213 5.24 9.96 -12.80
C VAL A 213 6.46 10.44 -13.57
N GLY A 214 6.90 9.69 -14.58
CA GLY A 214 8.03 10.06 -15.45
C GLY A 214 9.41 9.64 -14.94
N TYR A 215 9.49 8.78 -13.91
CA TYR A 215 10.70 8.07 -13.50
C TYR A 215 10.40 6.59 -13.23
N LEU A 216 11.41 5.72 -13.38
CA LEU A 216 11.24 4.28 -13.17
C LEU A 216 11.73 3.89 -11.77
N ALA A 217 10.92 3.13 -11.05
CA ALA A 217 11.27 2.61 -9.74
C ALA A 217 11.46 1.09 -9.80
N HIS A 218 12.64 0.63 -9.37
CA HIS A 218 13.03 -0.77 -9.38
C HIS A 218 12.92 -1.39 -8.00
N GLY A 219 12.61 -2.68 -7.91
CA GLY A 219 12.49 -3.36 -6.63
C GLY A 219 11.34 -2.86 -5.77
N THR A 220 10.21 -2.49 -6.38
CA THR A 220 9.02 -1.99 -5.66
C THR A 220 8.12 -3.11 -5.16
N THR A 221 7.28 -2.76 -4.17
CA THR A 221 6.27 -3.66 -3.63
C THR A 221 5.20 -3.99 -4.68
N THR A 222 4.74 -3.00 -5.45
CA THR A 222 3.69 -3.14 -6.48
C THR A 222 4.07 -4.20 -7.51
N ASP A 223 5.28 -4.09 -8.05
CA ASP A 223 5.75 -4.97 -9.12
C ASP A 223 5.94 -6.40 -8.62
N TYR A 224 6.47 -6.58 -7.41
CA TYR A 224 6.56 -7.92 -6.81
C TYR A 224 5.19 -8.54 -6.57
N LEU A 225 4.24 -7.78 -6.03
CA LEU A 225 2.90 -8.30 -5.75
C LEU A 225 2.17 -8.69 -7.03
N TYR A 226 2.39 -7.96 -8.12
CA TYR A 226 1.85 -8.30 -9.43
C TYR A 226 2.56 -9.51 -10.05
N ASP A 227 3.88 -9.44 -10.26
CA ASP A 227 4.62 -10.42 -11.05
C ASP A 227 4.89 -11.73 -10.31
N ILE A 228 5.14 -11.67 -8.99
CA ILE A 228 5.56 -12.84 -8.21
C ILE A 228 4.45 -13.35 -7.32
N ALA A 229 3.85 -12.49 -6.50
CA ALA A 229 2.79 -12.92 -5.58
C ALA A 229 1.44 -13.15 -6.29
N LYS A 230 1.30 -12.69 -7.53
CA LYS A 230 0.09 -12.82 -8.36
C LYS A 230 -1.16 -12.25 -7.69
N VAL A 231 -1.01 -11.13 -6.98
CA VAL A 231 -2.14 -10.35 -6.49
C VAL A 231 -2.88 -9.79 -7.71
N PRO A 232 -4.19 -10.05 -7.85
CA PRO A 232 -4.96 -9.61 -9.02
C PRO A 232 -5.01 -8.09 -9.21
N MET A 233 -5.11 -7.33 -8.11
CA MET A 233 -5.26 -5.88 -8.12
C MET A 233 -4.34 -5.21 -7.09
N PRO A 234 -3.03 -5.11 -7.36
CA PRO A 234 -2.10 -4.33 -6.56
C PRO A 234 -2.10 -2.87 -7.04
N PHE A 235 -2.28 -1.94 -6.13
CA PHE A 235 -2.33 -0.52 -6.40
C PHE A 235 -1.42 0.28 -5.47
N THR A 236 -0.92 1.39 -5.97
CA THR A 236 -0.22 2.41 -5.18
C THR A 236 -0.99 3.71 -5.27
N PHE A 237 -1.43 4.24 -4.13
CA PHE A 237 -2.15 5.50 -4.06
C PHE A 237 -1.24 6.57 -3.50
N GLU A 238 -1.01 7.63 -4.27
CA GLU A 238 -0.36 8.84 -3.82
C GLU A 238 -1.44 9.85 -3.43
N VAL A 239 -1.43 10.27 -2.17
CA VAL A 239 -2.38 11.28 -1.66
C VAL A 239 -1.69 12.61 -1.36
N SER A 240 -2.44 13.69 -1.53
CA SER A 240 -2.05 15.05 -1.14
C SER A 240 -2.79 15.48 0.12
N SER A 241 -2.34 16.56 0.76
CA SER A 241 -3.06 17.19 1.88
C SER A 241 -4.36 17.89 1.47
N SER A 242 -4.63 18.08 0.16
CA SER A 242 -5.82 18.79 -0.33
C SER A 242 -7.04 17.88 -0.51
N VAL A 243 -6.86 16.57 -0.66
CA VAL A 243 -7.96 15.61 -0.86
C VAL A 243 -7.75 14.38 0.01
N VAL A 244 -8.13 14.50 1.28
CA VAL A 244 -8.12 13.36 2.21
C VAL A 244 -9.51 13.16 2.77
N SER A 245 -10.28 12.28 2.15
CA SER A 245 -11.42 11.68 2.83
C SER A 245 -11.25 10.17 2.83
N VAL A 246 -11.51 9.54 3.98
CA VAL A 246 -11.52 8.08 4.11
C VAL A 246 -12.50 7.42 3.12
N ALA A 247 -13.47 8.19 2.58
CA ALA A 247 -14.36 7.73 1.53
C ALA A 247 -13.61 7.21 0.28
N THR A 248 -12.42 7.74 -0.04
CA THR A 248 -11.63 7.27 -1.19
C THR A 248 -11.22 5.80 -1.07
N ILE A 249 -10.69 5.39 0.08
CA ILE A 249 -10.23 4.01 0.32
C ILE A 249 -11.43 3.06 0.38
N MET A 250 -12.57 3.57 0.85
CA MET A 250 -13.80 2.80 1.05
C MET A 250 -14.66 2.67 -0.22
N ASN A 251 -14.53 3.60 -1.18
CA ASN A 251 -15.25 3.59 -2.46
C ASN A 251 -14.61 2.69 -3.54
N LEU A 252 -13.59 1.90 -3.17
CA LEU A 252 -13.15 0.73 -3.95
C LEU A 252 -14.21 -0.40 -3.96
N TYR A 253 -15.29 -0.26 -3.20
CA TYR A 253 -16.37 -1.25 -3.01
C TYR A 253 -17.75 -0.63 -3.25
#